data_AF-A0A2G9C2S1-F1
#
_entry.id   AF-A0A2G9C2S1-F1
#
_cell.length_a   1.000
_cell.length_b   1.000
_cell.length_c   1.000
_cell.angle_alpha   90.00
_cell.angle_beta   90.00
_cell.angle_gamma   90.00
#
_symmetry.space_group_name_H-M   'P 1'
#
loop_
_entity.id
_entity.type
_entity.pdbx_description
1 polymer ?
#
loop_
_entity_poly.entity_id
_entity_poly.type
_entity_poly.pdbx_seq_one_letter_code
_entity_poly.pdbx_strand_id
1 'polypeptide(L)'
;MKSLKRHLAVLLGATAMLAACGGGGQQIDPFRPTRIIAFGDEASALRSDGSKYSINGTDTTTGAVTCGLNPVWTQSLANFFGLVFGECNADKLATPTGRMYAAAGAKVADVAAQVDRQFALDGFNSKDLVTVLAGANDVLELYAQYPAQDAGTLGNAAQARGEQLAAQVNRIVDANGRIILSTTQDMGLSPFAIREKATHADTDRAALLSELSRRFNAGLRLKIRNDGHYIGLILTDELMGTMSRYPSIYGASNSTDAACLASSLPPVCTDKTLVANATATSHMWASDRLIGPVMHTQMGSQAATRATNNPF
;
A
#
# COMPACT_ATOMS: atom_id res chain seq x y z
N MET A 1 53.03 -47.64 53.22
CA MET A 1 54.20 -47.91 52.35
C MET A 1 54.05 -47.15 51.04
N LYS A 2 55.06 -46.32 50.72
CA LYS A 2 55.46 -45.75 49.42
C LYS A 2 54.47 -44.88 48.61
N SER A 3 54.82 -43.58 48.65
CA SER A 3 54.61 -42.49 47.69
C SER A 3 54.78 -42.84 46.20
N LEU A 4 53.95 -42.20 45.34
CA LEU A 4 54.29 -41.74 43.98
C LEU A 4 53.28 -40.62 43.58
N LYS A 5 53.54 -39.34 43.87
CA LYS A 5 54.05 -38.27 42.99
C LYS A 5 53.37 -38.09 41.60
N ARG A 6 52.64 -36.96 41.50
CA ARG A 6 52.59 -35.90 40.43
C ARG A 6 52.28 -36.35 38.98
N HIS A 7 51.41 -35.71 38.19
CA HIS A 7 51.41 -34.33 37.67
C HIS A 7 49.97 -33.96 37.21
N LEU A 8 49.34 -32.85 37.65
CA LEU A 8 49.39 -31.46 37.14
C LEU A 8 48.85 -31.26 35.71
N ALA A 9 47.61 -30.78 35.59
CA ALA A 9 47.14 -29.78 34.61
C ALA A 9 45.66 -29.44 34.86
N VAL A 10 45.39 -28.44 35.71
CA VAL A 10 44.06 -27.81 35.79
C VAL A 10 44.06 -26.69 34.75
N LEU A 11 43.29 -26.87 33.68
CA LEU A 11 43.00 -25.79 32.73
C LEU A 11 42.09 -24.75 33.39
N LEU A 12 42.64 -23.57 33.66
CA LEU A 12 41.86 -22.33 33.81
C LEU A 12 41.36 -21.93 32.40
N GLY A 13 40.10 -22.20 32.11
CA GLY A 13 39.38 -21.59 30.99
C GLY A 13 38.59 -20.39 31.50
N ALA A 14 39.09 -19.18 31.26
CA ALA A 14 38.39 -17.94 31.53
C ALA A 14 37.11 -17.86 30.66
N THR A 15 35.94 -18.02 31.28
CA THR A 15 34.66 -17.62 30.70
C THR A 15 34.62 -16.11 30.62
N ALA A 16 35.09 -15.56 29.50
CA ALA A 16 34.78 -14.20 29.10
C ALA A 16 33.25 -14.12 28.92
N MET A 17 32.56 -13.59 29.93
CA MET A 17 31.19 -13.14 29.76
C MET A 17 31.21 -12.04 28.70
N LEU A 18 30.67 -12.33 27.51
CA LEU A 18 30.16 -11.28 26.64
C LEU A 18 28.95 -10.66 27.34
N ALA A 19 29.21 -9.76 28.29
CA ALA A 19 28.33 -8.65 28.57
C ALA A 19 28.43 -7.69 27.38
N ALA A 20 27.88 -8.11 26.24
CA ALA A 20 27.60 -7.20 25.16
C ALA A 20 26.53 -6.25 25.67
N CYS A 21 26.96 -5.02 25.83
CA CYS A 21 26.17 -3.84 26.16
C CYS A 21 25.02 -3.69 25.15
N GLY A 22 23.88 -4.35 25.41
CA GLY A 22 22.60 -4.02 24.79
C GLY A 22 21.98 -2.89 25.58
N GLY A 23 22.53 -1.69 25.40
CA GLY A 23 22.10 -0.50 26.11
C GLY A 23 20.58 -0.33 26.07
N GLY A 24 20.02 0.05 27.22
CA GLY A 24 18.75 0.74 27.28
C GLY A 24 18.88 2.05 26.52
N GLY A 25 18.79 1.98 25.20
CA GLY A 25 18.67 3.14 24.34
C GLY A 25 17.23 3.56 24.38
N GLN A 26 16.96 4.69 25.06
CA GLN A 26 15.78 5.55 24.96
C GLN A 26 14.49 4.79 24.61
N GLN A 27 13.59 4.62 25.58
CA GLN A 27 12.21 4.22 25.31
C GLN A 27 11.72 5.03 24.09
N ILE A 28 11.64 4.37 22.92
CA ILE A 28 11.19 5.01 21.69
C ILE A 28 9.79 5.49 22.01
N ASP A 29 9.58 6.80 22.08
CA ASP A 29 8.26 7.34 22.33
C ASP A 29 7.39 6.87 21.16
N PRO A 30 6.38 6.02 21.42
CA PRO A 30 5.63 5.44 20.34
C PRO A 30 4.97 6.53 19.51
N PHE A 31 4.98 6.40 18.19
CA PHE A 31 4.27 7.33 17.35
C PHE A 31 2.77 7.40 17.73
N ARG A 32 2.25 8.61 17.91
CA ARG A 32 0.87 8.91 18.31
C ARG A 32 0.31 9.99 17.38
N PRO A 33 -0.09 9.64 16.15
CA PRO A 33 -0.65 10.62 15.24
C PRO A 33 -1.98 11.16 15.78
N THR A 34 -2.24 12.43 15.51
CA THR A 34 -3.52 13.08 15.86
C THR A 34 -4.43 13.26 14.64
N ARG A 35 -3.86 13.11 13.44
CA ARG A 35 -4.57 13.22 12.16
C ARG A 35 -4.00 12.25 11.14
N ILE A 36 -4.87 11.75 10.26
CA ILE A 36 -4.48 11.00 9.06
C ILE A 36 -4.84 11.78 7.79
N ILE A 37 -3.96 11.81 6.80
CA ILE A 37 -4.18 12.48 5.52
C ILE A 37 -3.87 11.48 4.40
N ALA A 38 -4.85 11.19 3.54
CA ALA A 38 -4.70 10.21 2.47
C ALA A 38 -4.63 10.89 1.10
N PHE A 39 -3.51 10.68 0.41
CA PHE A 39 -3.25 11.09 -0.96
C PHE A 39 -3.13 9.88 -1.86
N GLY A 40 -3.56 10.01 -3.11
CA GLY A 40 -3.45 8.93 -4.07
C GLY A 40 -4.68 8.76 -4.95
N ASP A 41 -4.86 7.51 -5.36
CA ASP A 41 -5.89 7.06 -6.28
C ASP A 41 -7.01 6.26 -5.59
N GLU A 42 -7.84 5.61 -6.40
CA GLU A 42 -8.96 4.80 -5.95
C GLU A 42 -8.60 3.67 -4.97
N ALA A 43 -7.38 3.15 -4.98
CA ALA A 43 -6.96 2.12 -4.04
C ALA A 43 -6.87 2.64 -2.59
N SER A 44 -6.84 3.96 -2.41
CA SER A 44 -6.77 4.63 -1.10
C SER A 44 -8.07 5.36 -0.74
N ALA A 45 -8.96 5.55 -1.72
CA ALA A 45 -10.10 6.46 -1.63
C ALA A 45 -11.31 5.82 -0.92
N LEU A 46 -11.97 6.63 -0.10
CA LEU A 46 -13.34 6.42 0.36
C LEU A 46 -14.24 7.43 -0.34
N ARG A 47 -15.42 7.00 -0.76
CA ARG A 47 -16.45 7.91 -1.29
C ARG A 47 -17.25 8.49 -0.13
N SER A 48 -17.87 9.66 -0.36
CA SER A 48 -18.70 10.34 0.64
C SER A 48 -19.91 9.53 1.13
N ASP A 49 -20.32 8.51 0.38
CA ASP A 49 -21.37 7.54 0.73
C ASP A 49 -20.83 6.31 1.50
N GLY A 50 -19.55 6.29 1.85
CA GLY A 50 -18.88 5.20 2.56
C GLY A 50 -18.50 3.99 1.69
N SER A 51 -18.83 4.03 0.39
CA SER A 51 -18.41 3.00 -0.57
C SER A 51 -16.94 3.17 -0.99
N LYS A 52 -16.37 2.08 -1.50
CA LYS A 52 -14.96 1.92 -1.86
C LYS A 52 -14.82 1.46 -3.30
N TYR A 53 -13.66 1.69 -3.90
CA TYR A 53 -13.30 1.15 -5.21
C TYR A 53 -12.70 -0.26 -5.11
N SER A 54 -13.42 -1.12 -4.38
CA SER A 54 -13.14 -2.55 -4.21
C SER A 54 -14.48 -3.27 -3.95
N ILE A 55 -14.47 -4.43 -3.30
CA ILE A 55 -15.69 -5.15 -2.89
C ILE A 55 -16.23 -4.56 -1.59
N ASN A 56 -17.37 -3.88 -1.64
CA ASN A 56 -18.01 -3.34 -0.44
C ASN A 56 -18.67 -4.46 0.39
N GLY A 57 -18.51 -4.42 1.71
CA GLY A 57 -19.30 -5.26 2.60
C GLY A 57 -20.69 -4.67 2.81
N THR A 58 -21.68 -5.55 2.95
CA THR A 58 -23.07 -5.14 3.18
C THR A 58 -23.56 -5.59 4.55
N ASP A 59 -24.46 -4.80 5.14
CA ASP A 59 -25.21 -5.23 6.31
C ASP A 59 -26.09 -6.44 5.95
N THR A 60 -26.05 -7.49 6.77
CA THR A 60 -26.71 -8.77 6.46
C THR A 60 -28.22 -8.69 6.47
N THR A 61 -28.81 -7.66 7.10
CA THR A 61 -30.26 -7.51 7.24
C THR A 61 -30.83 -6.60 6.17
N THR A 62 -30.18 -5.45 5.95
CA THR A 62 -30.65 -4.39 5.05
C THR A 62 -30.07 -4.49 3.65
N GLY A 63 -28.94 -5.20 3.48
CA GLY A 63 -28.19 -5.24 2.21
C GLY A 63 -27.51 -3.92 1.85
N ALA A 64 -27.57 -2.90 2.73
CA ALA A 64 -26.93 -1.61 2.50
C ALA A 64 -25.41 -1.72 2.68
N VAL A 65 -24.66 -0.89 1.95
CA VAL A 65 -23.20 -0.80 2.11
C VAL A 65 -22.86 -0.30 3.50
N THR A 66 -21.97 -1.02 4.19
CA THR A 66 -21.43 -0.63 5.51
C THR A 66 -19.98 -0.24 5.36
N CYS A 67 -19.67 1.04 5.59
CA CYS A 67 -18.36 1.60 5.27
C CYS A 67 -17.18 0.96 6.03
N GLY A 68 -17.43 0.44 7.25
CA GLY A 68 -16.41 -0.24 8.07
C GLY A 68 -16.13 -1.69 7.66
N LEU A 69 -16.95 -2.29 6.78
CA LEU A 69 -16.72 -3.64 6.25
C LEU A 69 -15.84 -3.58 4.99
N ASN A 70 -14.95 -4.57 4.86
CA ASN A 70 -13.95 -4.68 3.79
C ASN A 70 -13.11 -3.39 3.62
N PRO A 71 -12.44 -2.89 4.67
CA PRO A 71 -11.79 -1.59 4.63
C PRO A 71 -10.68 -1.51 3.57
N VAL A 72 -10.51 -0.33 2.96
CA VAL A 72 -9.29 -0.02 2.20
C VAL A 72 -8.11 0.16 3.15
N TRP A 73 -6.89 0.02 2.65
CA TRP A 73 -5.69 0.00 3.48
C TRP A 73 -5.49 1.27 4.33
N THR A 74 -5.86 2.45 3.80
CA THR A 74 -5.83 3.73 4.52
C THR A 74 -6.81 3.76 5.68
N GLN A 75 -8.00 3.19 5.49
CA GLN A 75 -9.01 3.04 6.54
C GLN A 75 -8.55 2.08 7.63
N SER A 76 -7.92 0.96 7.27
CA SER A 76 -7.32 0.03 8.22
C SER A 76 -6.24 0.69 9.08
N LEU A 77 -5.38 1.52 8.47
CA LEU A 77 -4.36 2.27 9.19
C LEU A 77 -4.97 3.35 10.11
N ALA A 78 -5.99 4.06 9.64
CA ALA A 78 -6.73 5.02 10.47
C ALA A 78 -7.31 4.34 11.71
N ASN A 79 -8.01 3.22 11.51
CA ASN A 79 -8.61 2.43 12.58
C ASN A 79 -7.56 1.95 13.59
N PHE A 80 -6.37 1.54 13.14
CA PHE A 80 -5.28 1.10 14.03
C PHE A 80 -4.86 2.19 15.03
N PHE A 81 -4.88 3.46 14.62
CA PHE A 81 -4.57 4.61 15.49
C PHE A 81 -5.80 5.27 16.12
N GLY A 82 -7.00 4.71 15.93
CA GLY A 82 -8.25 5.33 16.41
C GLY A 82 -8.61 6.64 15.68
N LEU A 83 -8.13 6.82 14.45
CA LEU A 83 -8.43 7.96 13.60
C LEU A 83 -9.61 7.65 12.67
N VAL A 84 -10.38 8.68 12.28
CA VAL A 84 -11.66 8.50 11.58
C VAL A 84 -11.74 9.43 10.37
N PHE A 85 -11.93 8.85 9.18
CA PHE A 85 -12.28 9.61 7.97
C PHE A 85 -13.74 10.04 8.01
N GLY A 86 -14.04 11.26 7.54
CA GLY A 86 -15.41 11.78 7.50
C GLY A 86 -16.35 10.94 6.63
N GLU A 87 -15.80 10.32 5.59
CA GLU A 87 -16.47 9.41 4.66
C GLU A 87 -16.94 8.10 5.32
N CYS A 88 -16.36 7.73 6.48
CA CYS A 88 -16.79 6.57 7.26
C CYS A 88 -16.77 6.89 8.75
N ASN A 89 -17.78 7.65 9.19
CA ASN A 89 -17.88 8.21 10.54
C ASN A 89 -19.15 7.71 11.23
N ALA A 90 -19.16 6.44 11.64
CA ALA A 90 -20.34 5.80 12.26
C ALA A 90 -20.77 6.49 13.56
N ASP A 91 -19.81 6.97 14.35
CA ASP A 91 -20.04 7.66 15.63
C ASP A 91 -20.40 9.14 15.46
N LYS A 92 -20.49 9.64 14.21
CA LYS A 92 -20.87 11.01 13.87
C LYS A 92 -20.02 12.07 14.59
N LEU A 93 -18.71 11.83 14.67
CA LEU A 93 -17.75 12.81 15.17
C LEU A 93 -17.91 14.14 14.42
N ALA A 94 -18.10 15.23 15.17
CA ALA A 94 -18.27 16.57 14.58
C ALA A 94 -17.01 17.05 13.84
N THR A 95 -15.84 16.54 14.24
CA THR A 95 -14.56 16.86 13.61
C THR A 95 -13.77 15.56 13.42
N PRO A 96 -14.00 14.85 12.29
CA PRO A 96 -13.22 13.67 11.95
C PRO A 96 -11.73 13.99 11.87
N THR A 97 -10.89 13.05 12.32
CA THR A 97 -9.43 13.19 12.35
C THR A 97 -8.74 12.75 11.06
N GLY A 98 -9.51 12.31 10.06
CA GLY A 98 -9.02 11.91 8.75
C GLY A 98 -9.39 12.91 7.66
N ARG A 99 -8.46 13.17 6.74
CA ARG A 99 -8.69 13.94 5.49
C ARG A 99 -8.44 13.04 4.29
N MET A 100 -9.47 12.85 3.47
CA MET A 100 -9.39 12.08 2.22
C MET A 100 -9.20 13.02 1.03
N TYR A 101 -8.01 13.01 0.44
CA TYR A 101 -7.74 13.67 -0.84
C TYR A 101 -7.63 12.68 -1.99
N ALA A 102 -7.35 11.41 -1.69
CA ALA A 102 -7.29 10.35 -2.69
C ALA A 102 -8.61 10.24 -3.45
N ALA A 103 -8.53 10.10 -4.76
CA ALA A 103 -9.68 10.15 -5.65
C ALA A 103 -9.49 9.19 -6.82
N ALA A 104 -10.59 8.65 -7.34
CA ALA A 104 -10.53 7.74 -8.46
C ALA A 104 -9.98 8.39 -9.73
N GLY A 105 -9.14 7.64 -10.46
CA GLY A 105 -8.45 8.08 -11.66
C GLY A 105 -7.26 8.99 -11.41
N ALA A 106 -6.92 9.28 -10.15
CA ALA A 106 -5.81 10.17 -9.83
C ALA A 106 -4.48 9.58 -10.32
N LYS A 107 -3.71 10.44 -10.99
CA LYS A 107 -2.33 10.21 -11.40
C LYS A 107 -1.39 11.01 -10.51
N VAL A 108 -0.08 10.91 -10.75
CA VAL A 108 0.93 11.68 -10.00
C VAL A 108 0.68 13.19 -10.06
N ALA A 109 0.24 13.72 -11.20
CA ALA A 109 -0.11 15.14 -11.32
C ALA A 109 -1.28 15.54 -10.40
N ASP A 110 -2.26 14.66 -10.25
CA ASP A 110 -3.40 14.87 -9.35
C ASP A 110 -2.97 14.77 -7.89
N VAL A 111 -2.02 13.88 -7.55
CA VAL A 111 -1.42 13.83 -6.21
C VAL A 111 -0.71 15.14 -5.88
N ALA A 112 0.01 15.75 -6.83
CA ALA A 112 0.60 17.07 -6.61
C ALA A 112 -0.48 18.11 -6.28
N ALA A 113 -1.58 18.14 -7.05
CA ALA A 113 -2.71 19.03 -6.77
C ALA A 113 -3.42 18.70 -5.44
N GLN A 114 -3.50 17.43 -5.05
CA GLN A 114 -4.02 17.00 -3.74
C GLN A 114 -3.14 17.54 -2.59
N VAL A 115 -1.82 17.43 -2.71
CA VAL A 115 -0.86 17.97 -1.74
C VAL A 115 -0.93 19.49 -1.67
N ASP A 116 -1.05 20.17 -2.82
CA ASP A 116 -1.24 21.63 -2.86
C ASP A 116 -2.53 22.06 -2.16
N ARG A 117 -3.63 21.29 -2.32
CA ARG A 117 -4.88 21.53 -1.58
C ARG A 117 -4.73 21.35 -0.08
N GLN A 118 -3.90 20.41 0.39
CA GLN A 118 -3.57 20.33 1.81
C GLN A 118 -2.84 21.61 2.23
N PHE A 119 -1.73 21.98 1.59
CA PHE A 119 -0.97 23.20 1.94
C PHE A 119 -1.79 24.49 1.90
N ALA A 120 -2.77 24.60 1.00
CA ALA A 120 -3.67 25.74 0.93
C ALA A 120 -4.67 25.79 2.10
N LEU A 121 -5.07 24.62 2.63
CA LEU A 121 -5.98 24.51 3.76
C LEU A 121 -5.24 24.56 5.10
N ASP A 122 -4.08 23.90 5.21
CA ASP A 122 -3.28 23.72 6.42
C ASP A 122 -1.87 23.14 6.09
N GLY A 123 -0.92 23.24 7.02
CA GLY A 123 0.39 22.61 6.88
C GLY A 123 0.41 21.10 7.20
N PHE A 124 1.62 20.58 7.31
CA PHE A 124 1.91 19.29 7.95
C PHE A 124 2.67 19.51 9.27
N ASN A 125 2.65 18.52 10.15
CA ASN A 125 3.45 18.50 11.38
C ASN A 125 3.82 17.06 11.78
N SER A 126 4.64 16.92 12.82
CA SER A 126 5.18 15.64 13.28
C SER A 126 4.15 14.66 13.85
N LYS A 127 2.87 15.05 14.00
CA LYS A 127 1.77 14.19 14.42
C LYS A 127 0.78 13.88 13.28
N ASP A 128 1.11 14.29 12.04
CA ASP A 128 0.34 13.91 10.85
C ASP A 128 0.84 12.57 10.31
N LEU A 129 -0.05 11.60 10.29
CA LEU A 129 0.13 10.34 9.56
C LEU A 129 -0.38 10.52 8.12
N VAL A 130 0.52 10.47 7.16
CA VAL A 130 0.22 10.68 5.75
C VAL A 130 0.30 9.35 5.02
N THR A 131 -0.67 9.05 4.16
CA THR A 131 -0.62 7.87 3.27
C THR A 131 -0.52 8.34 1.83
N VAL A 132 0.35 7.69 1.06
CA VAL A 132 0.56 8.00 -0.36
C VAL A 132 0.60 6.70 -1.16
N LEU A 133 -0.30 6.57 -2.13
CA LEU A 133 -0.28 5.52 -3.15
C LEU A 133 -0.87 6.05 -4.45
N ALA A 134 -0.04 6.16 -5.48
CA ALA A 134 -0.45 6.45 -6.85
C ALA A 134 0.55 5.84 -7.82
N GLY A 135 0.11 5.67 -9.07
CA GLY A 135 0.95 5.23 -10.18
C GLY A 135 0.27 4.20 -11.09
N ALA A 136 -0.73 3.46 -10.59
CA ALA A 136 -1.46 2.49 -11.40
C ALA A 136 -2.13 3.15 -12.61
N ASN A 137 -2.80 4.28 -12.38
CA ASN A 137 -3.42 5.09 -13.44
C ASN A 137 -2.39 5.66 -14.43
N ASP A 138 -1.20 6.06 -13.95
CA ASP A 138 -0.11 6.53 -14.80
C ASP A 138 0.44 5.43 -15.71
N VAL A 139 0.65 4.23 -15.15
CA VAL A 139 1.10 3.05 -15.90
C VAL A 139 0.09 2.67 -16.98
N LEU A 140 -1.20 2.65 -16.65
CA LEU A 140 -2.26 2.34 -17.61
C LEU A 140 -2.39 3.39 -18.71
N GLU A 141 -2.24 4.67 -18.37
CA GLU A 141 -2.23 5.76 -19.36
C GLU A 141 -1.05 5.68 -20.32
N LEU A 142 0.15 5.36 -19.81
CA LEU A 142 1.33 5.17 -20.65
C LEU A 142 1.17 3.94 -21.54
N TYR A 143 0.68 2.83 -20.98
CA TYR A 143 0.42 1.62 -21.74
C TYR A 143 -0.57 1.85 -22.89
N ALA A 144 -1.62 2.66 -22.69
CA ALA A 144 -2.60 2.98 -23.73
C ALA A 144 -1.99 3.70 -24.96
N GLN A 145 -0.76 4.20 -24.87
CA GLN A 145 -0.03 4.82 -25.99
C GLN A 145 0.81 3.81 -26.77
N TYR A 146 0.94 2.58 -26.30
CA TYR A 146 1.59 1.49 -27.03
C TYR A 146 0.62 0.91 -28.08
N PRO A 147 1.08 0.57 -29.31
CA PRO A 147 2.46 0.63 -29.81
C PRO A 147 2.82 1.93 -30.56
N ALA A 148 1.98 2.97 -30.49
CA ALA A 148 2.29 4.25 -31.14
C ALA A 148 3.56 4.90 -30.57
N GLN A 149 3.86 4.67 -29.29
CA GLN A 149 5.14 4.95 -28.65
C GLN A 149 5.82 3.62 -28.29
N ASP A 150 7.15 3.57 -28.41
CA ASP A 150 7.90 2.37 -28.08
C ASP A 150 7.99 2.15 -26.55
N ALA A 151 8.20 0.89 -26.15
CA ALA A 151 8.27 0.49 -24.75
C ALA A 151 9.39 1.19 -23.95
N GLY A 152 10.51 1.53 -24.60
CA GLY A 152 11.62 2.25 -23.96
C GLY A 152 11.24 3.69 -23.61
N THR A 153 10.62 4.39 -24.56
CA THR A 153 10.09 5.75 -24.37
C THR A 153 9.04 5.77 -23.25
N LEU A 154 8.07 4.85 -23.29
CA LEU A 154 7.04 4.74 -22.24
C LEU A 154 7.64 4.38 -20.88
N GLY A 155 8.66 3.52 -20.87
CA GLY A 155 9.39 3.17 -19.66
C GLY A 155 10.11 4.36 -19.03
N ASN A 156 10.76 5.20 -19.84
CA ASN A 156 11.41 6.42 -19.35
C ASN A 156 10.37 7.41 -18.79
N ALA A 157 9.20 7.51 -19.44
CA ALA A 157 8.10 8.33 -18.94
C ALA A 157 7.54 7.78 -17.61
N ALA A 158 7.41 6.47 -17.46
CA ALA A 158 6.98 5.84 -16.20
C ALA A 158 7.96 6.15 -15.06
N GLN A 159 9.27 6.03 -15.32
CA GLN A 159 10.29 6.40 -14.35
C GLN A 159 10.18 7.88 -13.95
N ALA A 160 10.05 8.79 -14.92
CA ALA A 160 9.91 10.22 -14.64
C ALA A 160 8.69 10.54 -13.76
N ARG A 161 7.56 9.85 -13.96
CA ARG A 161 6.37 9.99 -13.10
C ARG A 161 6.62 9.48 -11.67
N GLY A 162 7.36 8.39 -11.51
CA GLY A 162 7.82 7.92 -10.20
C GLY A 162 8.68 8.97 -9.48
N GLU A 163 9.62 9.60 -10.20
CA GLU A 163 10.46 10.68 -9.66
C GLU A 163 9.63 11.92 -9.26
N GLN A 164 8.58 12.24 -10.03
CA GLN A 164 7.64 13.33 -9.70
C GLN A 164 6.83 13.03 -8.44
N LEU A 165 6.39 11.79 -8.23
CA LEU A 165 5.71 11.39 -6.99
C LEU A 165 6.67 11.49 -5.80
N ALA A 166 7.92 11.06 -5.97
CA ALA A 166 8.95 11.22 -4.93
C ALA A 166 9.16 12.69 -4.54
N ALA A 167 9.10 13.62 -5.50
CA ALA A 167 9.18 15.04 -5.21
C ALA A 167 8.03 15.51 -4.31
N GLN A 168 6.80 15.02 -4.53
CA GLN A 168 5.66 15.34 -3.64
C GLN A 168 5.82 14.72 -2.25
N VAL A 169 6.30 13.48 -2.16
CA VAL A 169 6.63 12.83 -0.89
C VAL A 169 7.67 13.65 -0.12
N ASN A 170 8.74 14.09 -0.77
CA ASN A 170 9.78 14.89 -0.13
C ASN A 170 9.26 16.27 0.32
N ARG A 171 8.32 16.90 -0.41
CA ARG A 171 7.65 18.13 0.05
C ARG A 171 6.91 17.93 1.37
N ILE A 172 6.26 16.78 1.55
CA ILE A 172 5.55 16.43 2.80
C ILE A 172 6.57 16.19 3.93
N VAL A 173 7.69 15.53 3.63
CA VAL A 173 8.81 15.34 4.57
C VAL A 173 9.38 16.68 5.03
N ASP A 174 9.62 17.61 4.11
CA ASP A 174 10.15 18.95 4.43
C ASP A 174 9.15 19.77 5.27
N ALA A 175 7.86 19.47 5.15
CA ALA A 175 6.81 19.99 6.00
C ALA A 175 6.60 19.17 7.31
N ASN A 176 7.51 18.25 7.63
CA ASN A 176 7.54 17.45 8.85
C ASN A 176 6.40 16.42 9.01
N GLY A 177 5.77 15.96 7.93
CA GLY A 177 4.79 14.86 7.97
C GLY A 177 5.43 13.46 8.11
N ARG A 178 4.70 12.50 8.69
CA ARG A 178 5.13 11.08 8.79
C ARG A 178 4.37 10.24 7.78
N ILE A 179 5.07 9.62 6.85
CA ILE A 179 4.49 9.09 5.63
C ILE A 179 4.55 7.56 5.65
N ILE A 180 3.43 6.91 5.39
CA ILE A 180 3.39 5.55 4.89
C ILE A 180 3.21 5.62 3.38
N LEU A 181 4.29 5.33 2.66
CA LEU A 181 4.36 5.34 1.22
C LEU A 181 4.24 3.91 0.71
N SER A 182 3.34 3.69 -0.24
CA SER A 182 3.28 2.45 -1.01
C SER A 182 4.01 2.57 -2.33
N THR A 183 4.74 1.54 -2.72
CA THR A 183 5.05 1.35 -4.14
C THR A 183 3.76 1.17 -4.95
N THR A 184 3.78 1.55 -6.23
CA THR A 184 2.63 1.29 -7.12
C THR A 184 2.48 -0.20 -7.34
N GLN A 185 1.23 -0.62 -7.56
CA GLN A 185 0.84 -1.97 -7.92
C GLN A 185 1.57 -2.44 -9.19
N ASP A 186 1.92 -3.72 -9.25
CA ASP A 186 2.34 -4.35 -10.51
C ASP A 186 1.11 -4.61 -11.38
N MET A 187 0.86 -3.69 -12.32
CA MET A 187 -0.30 -3.76 -13.19
C MET A 187 -0.19 -4.87 -14.24
N GLY A 188 0.98 -5.47 -14.45
CA GLY A 188 1.14 -6.62 -15.34
C GLY A 188 0.57 -7.92 -14.76
N LEU A 189 0.28 -7.96 -13.46
CA LEU A 189 -0.39 -9.08 -12.79
C LEU A 189 -1.93 -8.98 -12.82
N SER A 190 -2.46 -7.88 -13.36
CA SER A 190 -3.90 -7.62 -13.36
C SER A 190 -4.66 -8.52 -14.35
N PRO A 191 -5.95 -8.82 -14.10
CA PRO A 191 -6.77 -9.51 -15.08
C PRO A 191 -6.83 -8.77 -16.43
N PHE A 192 -6.74 -7.43 -16.42
CA PHE A 192 -6.59 -6.64 -17.64
C PHE A 192 -5.32 -7.00 -18.41
N ALA A 193 -4.16 -7.03 -17.76
CA ALA A 193 -2.89 -7.37 -18.39
C ALA A 193 -2.87 -8.80 -18.94
N ILE A 194 -3.44 -9.75 -18.20
CA ILE A 194 -3.58 -11.14 -18.66
C ILE A 194 -4.40 -11.21 -19.94
N ARG A 195 -5.52 -10.47 -20.02
CA ARG A 195 -6.31 -10.39 -21.25
C ARG A 195 -5.54 -9.72 -22.39
N GLU A 196 -4.85 -8.62 -22.12
CA GLU A 196 -4.05 -7.92 -23.15
C GLU A 196 -2.98 -8.82 -23.76
N LYS A 197 -2.31 -9.63 -22.94
CA LYS A 197 -1.37 -10.66 -23.41
C LYS A 197 -2.04 -11.72 -24.29
N ALA A 198 -3.26 -12.12 -23.95
CA ALA A 198 -3.99 -13.14 -24.71
C ALA A 198 -4.56 -12.61 -26.03
N THR A 199 -4.93 -11.32 -26.09
CA THR A 199 -5.61 -10.72 -27.24
C THR A 199 -4.66 -10.13 -28.30
N HIS A 200 -3.39 -9.89 -27.95
CA HIS A 200 -2.41 -9.28 -28.85
C HIS A 200 -1.20 -10.19 -29.07
N ALA A 201 -0.79 -10.35 -30.34
CA ALA A 201 0.32 -11.21 -30.74
C ALA A 201 1.64 -10.45 -30.98
N ASP A 202 1.68 -9.15 -30.67
CA ASP A 202 2.83 -8.27 -30.94
C ASP A 202 3.96 -8.43 -29.91
N THR A 203 3.63 -8.38 -28.62
CA THR A 203 4.57 -8.56 -27.51
C THR A 203 3.87 -9.17 -26.31
N ASP A 204 4.63 -9.59 -25.30
CA ASP A 204 4.06 -9.93 -23.99
C ASP A 204 3.60 -8.64 -23.30
N ARG A 205 2.34 -8.26 -23.54
CA ARG A 205 1.76 -7.01 -23.04
C ARG A 205 1.60 -6.99 -21.51
N ALA A 206 1.47 -8.16 -20.88
CA ALA A 206 1.51 -8.26 -19.43
C ALA A 206 2.91 -7.93 -18.90
N ALA A 207 3.96 -8.47 -19.53
CA ALA A 207 5.33 -8.14 -19.18
C ALA A 207 5.67 -6.65 -19.40
N LEU A 208 5.12 -6.03 -20.44
CA LEU A 208 5.24 -4.58 -20.66
C LEU A 208 4.63 -3.78 -19.50
N LEU A 209 3.40 -4.10 -19.07
CA LEU A 209 2.76 -3.44 -17.93
C LEU A 209 3.54 -3.63 -16.62
N SER A 210 4.11 -4.82 -16.38
CA SER A 210 5.01 -5.05 -15.24
C SER A 210 6.28 -4.21 -15.33
N GLU A 211 6.88 -4.09 -16.51
CA GLU A 211 8.08 -3.27 -16.71
C GLU A 211 7.81 -1.78 -16.49
N LEU A 212 6.67 -1.26 -16.96
CA LEU A 212 6.27 0.12 -16.69
C LEU A 212 6.06 0.36 -15.19
N SER A 213 5.38 -0.56 -14.50
CA SER A 213 5.18 -0.49 -13.03
C SER A 213 6.51 -0.51 -12.28
N ARG A 214 7.43 -1.39 -12.69
CA ARG A 214 8.78 -1.51 -12.12
C ARG A 214 9.60 -0.22 -12.33
N ARG A 215 9.56 0.37 -13.53
CA ARG A 215 10.26 1.62 -13.83
C ARG A 215 9.72 2.80 -13.04
N PHE A 216 8.40 2.88 -12.87
CA PHE A 216 7.77 3.85 -11.98
C PHE A 216 8.30 3.70 -10.54
N ASN A 217 8.26 2.49 -9.98
CA ASN A 217 8.74 2.22 -8.64
C ASN A 217 10.25 2.49 -8.48
N ALA A 218 11.05 2.23 -9.52
CA ALA A 218 12.46 2.59 -9.54
C ALA A 218 12.66 4.11 -9.43
N GLY A 219 11.97 4.90 -10.27
CA GLY A 219 12.02 6.36 -10.22
C GLY A 219 11.63 6.92 -8.84
N LEU A 220 10.55 6.38 -8.26
CA LEU A 220 10.10 6.74 -6.92
C LEU A 220 11.19 6.47 -5.86
N ARG A 221 11.66 5.22 -5.78
CA ARG A 221 12.60 4.78 -4.74
C ARG A 221 13.98 5.43 -4.86
N LEU A 222 14.39 5.84 -6.06
CA LEU A 222 15.65 6.53 -6.28
C LEU A 222 15.66 7.96 -5.74
N LYS A 223 14.50 8.59 -5.59
CA LYS A 223 14.38 10.04 -5.30
C LYS A 223 13.77 10.36 -3.94
N ILE A 224 13.10 9.43 -3.28
CA ILE A 224 12.59 9.66 -1.92
C ILE A 224 13.73 9.78 -0.92
N ARG A 225 13.53 10.60 0.13
CA ARG A 225 14.40 10.55 1.31
C ARG A 225 14.31 9.17 1.95
N ASN A 226 15.45 8.54 2.23
CA ASN A 226 15.51 7.16 2.74
C ASN A 226 16.41 7.06 3.98
N ASP A 227 16.11 7.89 4.99
CA ASP A 227 16.81 7.90 6.29
C ASP A 227 16.00 7.20 7.40
N GLY A 228 14.80 6.70 7.09
CA GLY A 228 13.93 5.96 8.00
C GLY A 228 13.10 6.82 8.96
N HIS A 229 13.39 8.11 9.12
CA HIS A 229 12.74 8.97 10.12
C HIS A 229 11.36 9.48 9.70
N TYR A 230 11.11 9.58 8.39
CA TYR A 230 9.88 10.18 7.88
C TYR A 230 9.03 9.24 7.05
N ILE A 231 9.63 8.22 6.43
CA ILE A 231 8.97 7.40 5.42
C ILE A 231 9.02 5.92 5.82
N GLY A 232 7.84 5.34 5.96
CA GLY A 232 7.61 3.90 5.99
C GLY A 232 7.17 3.38 4.65
N LEU A 233 8.02 2.58 4.02
CA LEU A 233 7.73 1.98 2.73
C LEU A 233 6.97 0.65 2.91
N ILE A 234 5.83 0.52 2.24
CA ILE A 234 5.18 -0.76 1.97
C ILE A 234 5.44 -1.15 0.51
N LEU A 235 5.86 -2.40 0.30
CA LEU A 235 6.28 -2.93 -1.00
C LEU A 235 5.11 -3.71 -1.61
N THR A 236 4.13 -2.96 -2.12
CA THR A 236 2.88 -3.52 -2.65
C THR A 236 3.12 -4.32 -3.92
N ASP A 237 4.04 -3.92 -4.78
CA ASP A 237 4.48 -4.70 -5.94
C ASP A 237 5.04 -6.09 -5.55
N GLU A 238 5.90 -6.15 -4.53
CA GLU A 238 6.44 -7.42 -4.04
C GLU A 238 5.38 -8.30 -3.36
N LEU A 239 4.48 -7.68 -2.58
CA LEU A 239 3.32 -8.33 -1.99
C LEU A 239 2.42 -8.94 -3.08
N MET A 240 2.13 -8.17 -4.14
CA MET A 240 1.34 -8.62 -5.27
C MET A 240 2.01 -9.77 -6.01
N GLY A 241 3.32 -9.69 -6.27
CA GLY A 241 4.08 -10.77 -6.90
C GLY A 241 4.02 -12.07 -6.09
N THR A 242 4.10 -11.96 -4.76
CA THR A 242 4.00 -13.13 -3.87
C THR A 242 2.58 -13.69 -3.81
N MET A 243 1.56 -12.84 -3.67
CA MET A 243 0.15 -13.28 -3.66
C MET A 243 -0.29 -13.85 -5.00
N SER A 244 0.20 -13.30 -6.11
CA SER A 244 -0.10 -13.82 -7.44
C SER A 244 0.39 -15.27 -7.60
N ARG A 245 1.60 -15.56 -7.11
CA ARG A 245 2.21 -16.91 -7.17
C ARG A 245 1.67 -17.88 -6.13
N TYR A 246 1.35 -17.39 -4.93
CA TYR A 246 0.98 -18.20 -3.78
C TYR A 246 -0.27 -17.66 -3.07
N PRO A 247 -1.44 -17.57 -3.73
CA PRO A 247 -2.61 -16.90 -3.16
C PRO A 247 -3.14 -17.55 -1.88
N SER A 248 -2.98 -18.88 -1.74
CA SER A 248 -3.50 -19.63 -0.59
C SER A 248 -2.86 -19.26 0.74
N ILE A 249 -1.61 -18.77 0.76
CA ILE A 249 -0.95 -18.33 2.00
C ILE A 249 -1.61 -17.08 2.58
N TYR A 250 -2.34 -16.33 1.74
CA TYR A 250 -3.10 -15.14 2.12
C TYR A 250 -4.60 -15.41 2.27
N GLY A 251 -5.03 -16.68 2.15
CA GLY A 251 -6.44 -17.06 2.19
C GLY A 251 -7.23 -16.76 0.91
N ALA A 252 -6.54 -16.39 -0.18
CA ALA A 252 -7.15 -16.24 -1.50
C ALA A 252 -7.09 -17.57 -2.27
N SER A 253 -8.08 -17.83 -3.11
CA SER A 253 -8.13 -18.99 -4.02
C SER A 253 -7.91 -18.62 -5.48
N ASN A 254 -7.99 -17.34 -5.83
CA ASN A 254 -7.78 -16.85 -7.18
C ASN A 254 -6.98 -15.55 -7.19
N SER A 255 -5.97 -15.47 -8.07
CA SER A 255 -5.12 -14.29 -8.25
C SER A 255 -5.13 -13.71 -9.67
N THR A 256 -5.90 -14.29 -10.58
CA THR A 256 -5.87 -14.00 -12.02
C THR A 256 -7.16 -13.39 -12.54
N ASP A 257 -8.29 -13.70 -11.90
CA ASP A 257 -9.62 -13.26 -12.30
C ASP A 257 -10.17 -12.18 -11.35
N ALA A 258 -11.13 -11.41 -11.85
CA ALA A 258 -11.86 -10.43 -11.05
C ALA A 258 -13.01 -11.11 -10.28
N ALA A 259 -13.20 -10.74 -9.01
CA ALA A 259 -14.31 -11.24 -8.20
C ALA A 259 -15.67 -10.57 -8.52
N CYS A 260 -15.68 -9.29 -8.86
CA CYS A 260 -16.92 -8.56 -9.13
C CYS A 260 -17.54 -8.98 -10.46
N LEU A 261 -18.86 -9.06 -10.52
CA LEU A 261 -19.59 -9.26 -11.77
C LEU A 261 -19.36 -8.06 -12.71
N ALA A 262 -19.30 -8.32 -14.02
CA ALA A 262 -19.16 -7.26 -15.02
C ALA A 262 -20.33 -6.26 -15.00
N SER A 263 -21.51 -6.68 -14.53
CA SER A 263 -22.69 -5.82 -14.31
C SER A 263 -22.65 -4.98 -13.03
N SER A 264 -21.67 -5.22 -12.15
CA SER A 264 -21.54 -4.55 -10.85
C SER A 264 -20.06 -4.36 -10.50
N LEU A 265 -19.39 -3.47 -11.21
CA LEU A 265 -17.99 -3.13 -10.95
C LEU A 265 -17.87 -2.12 -9.79
N PRO A 266 -16.73 -2.05 -9.10
CA PRO A 266 -16.49 -0.98 -8.13
C PRO A 266 -16.75 0.42 -8.75
N PRO A 267 -17.37 1.35 -8.02
CA PRO A 267 -17.62 1.32 -6.57
C PRO A 267 -18.95 0.66 -6.15
N VAL A 268 -19.77 0.16 -7.08
CA VAL A 268 -21.07 -0.45 -6.73
C VAL A 268 -20.98 -1.94 -6.40
N CYS A 269 -19.83 -2.57 -6.68
CA CYS A 269 -19.58 -3.96 -6.32
C CYS A 269 -19.73 -4.20 -4.81
N THR A 270 -20.47 -5.24 -4.45
CA THR A 270 -20.65 -5.71 -3.07
C THR A 270 -20.32 -7.19 -2.94
N ASP A 271 -20.24 -7.67 -1.69
CA ASP A 271 -20.17 -9.09 -1.34
C ASP A 271 -21.39 -9.92 -1.82
N LYS A 272 -22.42 -9.28 -2.39
CA LYS A 272 -23.58 -9.94 -3.04
C LYS A 272 -23.54 -9.91 -4.57
N THR A 273 -22.61 -9.18 -5.18
CA THR A 273 -22.50 -9.04 -6.64
C THR A 273 -21.20 -9.62 -7.18
N LEU A 274 -20.84 -10.81 -6.70
CA LEU A 274 -19.62 -11.51 -7.06
C LEU A 274 -19.88 -12.63 -8.07
N VAL A 275 -18.83 -13.02 -8.81
CA VAL A 275 -18.86 -14.22 -9.67
C VAL A 275 -19.13 -15.47 -8.84
N ALA A 276 -19.57 -16.54 -9.50
CA ALA A 276 -19.92 -17.79 -8.82
C ALA A 276 -18.77 -18.29 -7.92
N ASN A 277 -19.11 -18.68 -6.69
CA ASN A 277 -18.18 -19.17 -5.65
C ASN A 277 -17.14 -18.15 -5.16
N ALA A 278 -17.20 -16.89 -5.57
CA ALA A 278 -16.37 -15.84 -5.00
C ALA A 278 -16.91 -15.38 -3.63
N THR A 279 -15.99 -14.99 -2.76
CA THR A 279 -16.25 -14.30 -1.49
C THR A 279 -15.50 -12.98 -1.51
N ALA A 280 -15.75 -12.11 -0.51
CA ALA A 280 -15.05 -10.83 -0.41
C ALA A 280 -13.51 -10.96 -0.35
N THR A 281 -12.97 -12.09 0.06
CA THR A 281 -11.52 -12.29 0.23
C THR A 281 -10.93 -13.38 -0.67
N SER A 282 -11.74 -14.07 -1.47
CA SER A 282 -11.25 -15.21 -2.25
C SER A 282 -10.42 -14.81 -3.48
N HIS A 283 -10.55 -13.56 -3.95
CA HIS A 283 -9.82 -13.05 -5.10
C HIS A 283 -8.88 -11.91 -4.71
N MET A 284 -7.67 -11.94 -5.27
CA MET A 284 -6.71 -10.83 -5.20
C MET A 284 -7.27 -9.55 -5.83
N TRP A 285 -8.13 -9.67 -6.85
CA TRP A 285 -8.67 -8.57 -7.65
C TRP A 285 -10.18 -8.44 -7.49
N ALA A 286 -10.65 -7.23 -7.22
CA ALA A 286 -12.07 -6.89 -7.25
C ALA A 286 -12.56 -6.73 -8.69
N SER A 287 -11.85 -5.96 -9.51
CA SER A 287 -12.14 -5.77 -10.94
C SER A 287 -10.94 -6.17 -11.79
N ASP A 288 -10.96 -5.86 -13.08
CA ASP A 288 -9.83 -6.16 -13.96
C ASP A 288 -8.56 -5.35 -13.68
N ARG A 289 -8.66 -4.29 -12.87
CA ARG A 289 -7.56 -3.38 -12.52
C ARG A 289 -7.52 -3.01 -11.03
N LEU A 290 -8.59 -3.27 -10.27
CA LEU A 290 -8.71 -2.84 -8.88
C LEU A 290 -8.52 -4.02 -7.93
N ILE A 291 -7.70 -3.82 -6.91
CA ILE A 291 -7.36 -4.84 -5.92
C ILE A 291 -8.56 -5.15 -5.00
N GLY A 292 -8.63 -6.40 -4.56
CA GLY A 292 -9.66 -6.89 -3.65
C GLY A 292 -9.36 -6.62 -2.18
N PRO A 293 -10.34 -6.86 -1.29
CA PRO A 293 -10.18 -6.71 0.16
C PRO A 293 -9.01 -7.49 0.76
N VAL A 294 -8.65 -8.66 0.21
CA VAL A 294 -7.50 -9.45 0.69
C VAL A 294 -6.18 -8.68 0.55
N MET A 295 -5.98 -7.97 -0.58
CA MET A 295 -4.81 -7.11 -0.79
C MET A 295 -4.81 -5.92 0.16
N HIS A 296 -5.96 -5.22 0.31
CA HIS A 296 -6.08 -4.11 1.25
C HIS A 296 -5.78 -4.51 2.70
N THR A 297 -6.19 -5.72 3.10
CA THR A 297 -5.91 -6.27 4.43
C THR A 297 -4.40 -6.41 4.66
N GLN A 298 -3.69 -6.99 3.70
CA GLN A 298 -2.24 -7.17 3.80
C GLN A 298 -1.50 -5.82 3.78
N MET A 299 -1.90 -4.90 2.92
CA MET A 299 -1.34 -3.53 2.87
C MET A 299 -1.58 -2.78 4.18
N GLY A 300 -2.78 -2.85 4.75
CA GLY A 300 -3.10 -2.23 6.04
C GLY A 300 -2.25 -2.77 7.19
N SER A 301 -2.03 -4.09 7.23
CA SER A 301 -1.17 -4.74 8.22
C SER A 301 0.30 -4.29 8.09
N GLN A 302 0.83 -4.24 6.86
CA GLN A 302 2.18 -3.72 6.61
C GLN A 302 2.28 -2.23 6.99
N ALA A 303 1.27 -1.43 6.65
CA ALA A 303 1.23 0.00 6.98
C ALA A 303 1.27 0.24 8.50
N ALA A 304 0.45 -0.48 9.27
CA ALA A 304 0.46 -0.40 10.73
C ALA A 304 1.81 -0.83 11.33
N THR A 305 2.40 -1.91 10.79
CA THR A 305 3.73 -2.38 11.18
C THR A 305 4.81 -1.32 10.92
N ARG A 306 4.80 -0.68 9.74
CA ARG A 306 5.75 0.38 9.39
C ARG A 306 5.55 1.63 10.25
N ALA A 307 4.30 2.03 10.49
CA ALA A 307 3.99 3.21 11.30
C ALA A 307 4.38 3.05 12.78
N THR A 308 4.45 1.81 13.27
CA THR A 308 4.84 1.51 14.66
C THR A 308 6.35 1.34 14.82
N ASN A 309 7.02 0.75 13.83
CA ASN A 309 8.42 0.35 13.94
C ASN A 309 9.40 1.36 13.35
N ASN A 310 8.94 2.32 12.55
CA ASN A 310 9.79 3.41 12.12
C ASN A 310 10.04 4.41 13.25
N PRO A 311 11.24 5.01 13.31
CA PRO A 311 11.56 6.07 14.25
C PRO A 311 10.93 7.41 13.81
N PHE A 312 9.59 7.45 13.78
CA PHE A 312 8.80 8.66 13.53
C PHE A 312 8.88 9.64 14.71
#